data_AF-A0A1R0L050-F1
#
_entry.id   AF-A0A1R0L050-F1
#
_cell.length_a   1.000
_cell.length_b   1.000
_cell.length_c   1.000
_cell.angle_alpha   90.00
_cell.angle_beta   90.00
_cell.angle_gamma   90.00
#
_symmetry.space_group_name_H-M   'P 1'
#
loop_
_entity.id
_entity.type
_entity.pdbx_description
1 polymer ?
#
loop_
_entity_poly.entity_id
_entity_poly.type
_entity_poly.pdbx_seq_one_letter_code
_entity_poly.pdbx_strand_id
1 'polypeptide(L)'
;MNADYAAWAQDNDVAEIDWSKVLVTVKSTSEKPVSITGIDFLVSERKPAIKGVTLGLGCGSETTARFAVVDLDQNPPQITESTSKEMMWGDENWRTSPLRFPYTVSDKETESLLLIAKTDACECRWKARLRWSNGETAGVSVIDYKGKPFHTSGSAGLQDSYIYNDTAKQWDKL
;
A
#
# COMPACT_ATOMS: atom_id res chain seq x y z
N MET A 1 4.53 -14.11 -11.15
CA MET A 1 3.20 -13.91 -11.78
C MET A 1 2.33 -12.87 -11.06
N ASN A 2 2.71 -12.34 -9.88
CA ASN A 2 1.80 -11.45 -9.12
C ASN A 2 2.06 -9.94 -9.31
N ALA A 3 3.24 -9.55 -9.80
CA ALA A 3 3.55 -8.15 -10.14
C ALA A 3 2.70 -7.63 -11.32
N ASP A 4 2.36 -8.52 -12.26
CA ASP A 4 1.54 -8.17 -13.42
C ASP A 4 0.10 -7.84 -13.04
N TYR A 5 -0.47 -8.52 -12.03
CA TYR A 5 -1.84 -8.28 -11.61
C TYR A 5 -2.02 -6.92 -10.92
N ALA A 6 -1.16 -6.58 -9.95
CA ALA A 6 -1.26 -5.30 -9.26
C ALA A 6 -1.11 -4.13 -10.24
N ALA A 7 -0.16 -4.23 -11.19
CA ALA A 7 -0.01 -3.23 -12.24
C ALA A 7 -1.23 -3.18 -13.18
N TRP A 8 -1.73 -4.34 -13.62
CA TRP A 8 -2.94 -4.43 -14.46
C TRP A 8 -4.16 -3.83 -13.77
N ALA A 9 -4.37 -4.15 -12.49
CA ALA A 9 -5.49 -3.64 -11.70
C ALA A 9 -5.45 -2.11 -11.65
N GLN A 10 -4.29 -1.52 -11.34
CA GLN A 10 -4.14 -0.06 -11.34
C GLN A 10 -4.26 0.56 -12.75
N ASP A 11 -3.72 -0.08 -13.78
CA ASP A 11 -3.83 0.39 -15.18
C ASP A 11 -5.28 0.34 -15.70
N ASN A 12 -6.11 -0.60 -15.19
CA ASN A 12 -7.51 -0.79 -15.56
C ASN A 12 -8.51 -0.27 -14.52
N ASP A 13 -8.02 0.50 -13.53
CA ASP A 13 -8.83 1.15 -12.51
C ASP A 13 -9.63 0.20 -11.58
N VAL A 14 -9.16 -1.04 -11.44
CA VAL A 14 -9.74 -2.05 -10.56
C VAL A 14 -9.34 -1.77 -9.12
N ALA A 15 -10.33 -1.71 -8.23
CA ALA A 15 -10.08 -1.56 -6.79
C ALA A 15 -9.56 -2.86 -6.18
N GLU A 16 -8.52 -2.75 -5.36
CA GLU A 16 -8.20 -3.81 -4.40
C GLU A 16 -9.21 -3.79 -3.25
N ILE A 17 -9.62 -4.96 -2.77
CA ILE A 17 -10.75 -5.11 -1.85
C ILE A 17 -10.27 -5.32 -0.41
N ASP A 18 -10.89 -4.60 0.52
CA ASP A 18 -10.61 -4.47 1.96
C ASP A 18 -9.22 -3.92 2.29
N TRP A 19 -8.19 -4.38 1.58
CA TRP A 19 -6.79 -4.02 1.78
C TRP A 19 -6.12 -3.85 0.42
N SER A 20 -5.25 -2.85 0.32
CA SER A 20 -4.28 -2.76 -0.78
C SER A 20 -2.86 -2.65 -0.28
N LYS A 21 -1.90 -3.13 -1.08
CA LYS A 21 -0.48 -3.19 -0.70
C LYS A 21 0.40 -2.48 -1.71
N VAL A 22 1.21 -1.55 -1.23
CA VAL A 22 2.18 -0.82 -2.03
C VAL A 22 3.56 -0.96 -1.40
N LEU A 23 4.45 -1.71 -2.07
CA LEU A 23 5.86 -1.75 -1.69
C LEU A 23 6.57 -0.53 -2.27
N VAL A 24 7.17 0.27 -1.39
CA VAL A 24 7.90 1.48 -1.75
C VAL A 24 9.36 1.29 -1.36
N THR A 25 10.26 1.40 -2.34
CA THR A 25 11.70 1.48 -2.08
C THR A 25 12.14 2.93 -2.21
N VAL A 26 12.70 3.46 -1.14
CA VAL A 26 13.17 4.84 -1.03
C VAL A 26 14.69 4.85 -1.15
N LYS A 27 15.19 5.70 -2.05
CA LYS A 27 16.61 5.88 -2.33
C LYS A 27 16.91 7.36 -2.56
N SER A 28 18.08 7.82 -2.11
CA SER A 28 18.59 9.14 -2.48
C SER A 28 19.33 9.09 -3.81
N THR A 29 19.21 10.14 -4.62
CA THR A 29 20.05 10.32 -5.83
C THR A 29 21.43 10.90 -5.50
N SER A 30 21.68 11.24 -4.24
CA SER A 30 22.96 11.78 -3.75
C SER A 30 23.64 10.78 -2.82
N GLU A 31 24.97 10.78 -2.83
CA GLU A 31 25.79 10.09 -1.82
C GLU A 31 25.62 10.69 -0.42
N LYS A 32 25.18 11.96 -0.31
CA LYS A 32 24.87 12.57 0.98
C LYS A 32 23.62 11.91 1.60
N PRO A 33 23.65 11.56 2.89
CA PRO A 33 22.49 11.02 3.59
C PRO A 33 21.28 11.96 3.54
N VAL A 34 20.11 11.40 3.25
CA VAL A 34 18.82 12.07 3.33
C VAL A 34 18.01 11.41 4.44
N SER A 35 17.44 12.21 5.33
CA SER A 35 16.56 11.75 6.39
C SER A 35 15.11 11.78 5.92
N ILE A 36 14.46 10.62 5.91
CA ILE A 36 13.01 10.49 5.84
C ILE A 36 12.48 10.83 7.24
N THR A 37 11.66 11.87 7.34
CA THR A 37 11.24 12.46 8.62
C THR A 37 9.80 12.13 8.99
N GLY A 38 9.04 11.55 8.07
CA GLY A 38 7.67 11.12 8.32
C GLY A 38 6.97 10.61 7.07
N ILE A 39 5.81 10.00 7.28
CA ILE A 39 4.88 9.62 6.23
C ILE A 39 3.47 10.02 6.67
N ASP A 40 2.71 10.59 5.74
CA ASP A 40 1.31 10.94 5.94
C ASP A 40 0.48 10.40 4.77
N PHE A 41 -0.81 10.19 4.98
CA PHE A 41 -1.71 9.64 3.98
C PHE A 41 -2.84 10.62 3.66
N LEU A 42 -3.27 10.62 2.40
CA LEU A 42 -4.36 11.46 1.92
C LEU A 42 -5.35 10.61 1.16
N VAL A 43 -6.63 10.76 1.48
CA VAL A 43 -7.74 10.26 0.67
C VAL A 43 -8.28 11.42 -0.16
N SER A 44 -8.12 11.35 -1.48
CA SER A 44 -8.58 12.38 -2.43
C SER A 44 -10.05 12.22 -2.81
N GLU A 45 -10.61 11.02 -2.69
CA GLU A 45 -12.01 10.75 -2.99
C GLU A 45 -12.55 9.63 -2.11
N ARG A 46 -13.80 9.76 -1.68
CA ARG A 46 -14.56 8.74 -0.95
C ARG A 46 -15.92 8.57 -1.62
N LYS A 47 -16.22 7.34 -2.02
CA LYS A 47 -17.55 6.90 -2.46
C LYS A 47 -18.00 5.73 -1.57
N PRO A 48 -19.30 5.38 -1.54
CA PRO A 48 -19.74 4.12 -0.96
C PRO A 48 -18.95 2.94 -1.55
N ALA A 49 -18.70 1.90 -0.76
CA ALA A 49 -18.05 0.68 -1.22
C ALA A 49 -18.65 0.16 -2.54
N ILE A 50 -17.78 -0.33 -3.42
CA ILE A 50 -18.16 -0.85 -4.74
C ILE A 50 -19.19 -1.97 -4.56
N LYS A 51 -20.22 -1.94 -5.42
CA LYS A 51 -21.13 -3.06 -5.62
C LYS A 51 -20.66 -3.88 -6.81
N GLY A 52 -20.51 -5.19 -6.64
CA GLY A 52 -20.04 -6.04 -7.72
C GLY A 52 -19.51 -7.38 -7.24
N VAL A 53 -18.53 -7.88 -7.99
CA VAL A 53 -17.89 -9.17 -7.77
C VAL A 53 -16.41 -8.98 -7.48
N THR A 54 -15.83 -9.87 -6.66
CA THR A 54 -14.38 -9.89 -6.46
C THR A 54 -13.71 -10.84 -7.44
N LEU A 55 -12.52 -10.46 -7.89
CA LEU A 55 -11.62 -11.34 -8.62
C LEU A 55 -10.48 -11.71 -7.68
N GLY A 56 -10.48 -12.96 -7.21
CA GLY A 56 -9.43 -13.53 -6.38
C GLY A 56 -8.27 -13.99 -7.25
N LEU A 57 -7.07 -13.47 -6.99
CA LEU A 57 -5.82 -14.03 -7.50
C LEU A 57 -4.84 -14.18 -6.33
N GLY A 58 -3.93 -15.16 -6.46
CA GLY A 58 -3.06 -15.62 -5.38
C GLY A 58 -2.31 -14.50 -4.68
N CYS A 59 -2.05 -14.69 -3.38
CA CYS A 59 -1.33 -13.75 -2.53
C CYS A 59 0.01 -13.37 -3.16
N GLY A 60 0.35 -12.08 -3.19
CA GLY A 60 1.65 -11.56 -3.64
C GLY A 60 2.84 -12.34 -3.04
N SER A 61 3.98 -12.30 -3.71
CA SER A 61 5.19 -12.97 -3.20
C SER A 61 5.55 -12.49 -1.79
N GLU A 62 6.15 -13.38 -1.00
CA GLU A 62 6.69 -13.04 0.31
C GLU A 62 7.51 -11.76 0.23
N THR A 63 7.17 -10.78 1.07
CA THR A 63 7.78 -9.46 1.06
C THR A 63 8.27 -9.15 2.46
N THR A 64 9.59 -9.01 2.60
CA THR A 64 10.24 -8.56 3.83
C THR A 64 10.40 -7.05 3.78
N ALA A 65 9.72 -6.34 4.67
CA ALA A 65 9.80 -4.88 4.75
C ALA A 65 9.40 -4.39 6.15
N ARG A 66 9.68 -3.12 6.42
CA ARG A 66 8.93 -2.37 7.43
C ARG A 66 7.53 -2.12 6.87
N PHE A 67 6.51 -2.02 7.70
CA PHE A 67 5.16 -1.74 7.21
C PHE A 67 4.44 -0.67 8.02
N ALA A 68 3.43 -0.08 7.39
CA ALA A 68 2.39 0.72 8.03
C ALA A 68 1.03 0.32 7.48
N VAL A 69 0.11 -0.03 8.37
CA VAL A 69 -1.32 -0.18 8.06
C VAL A 69 -1.98 1.16 8.31
N VAL A 70 -2.51 1.76 7.25
CA VAL A 70 -3.31 2.98 7.32
C VAL A 70 -4.79 2.62 7.22
N ASP A 71 -5.56 3.07 8.20
CA ASP A 71 -7.02 3.03 8.15
C ASP A 71 -7.50 4.22 7.33
N LEU A 72 -7.97 3.92 6.11
CA LEU A 72 -8.51 4.91 5.21
C LEU A 72 -9.86 5.42 5.68
N ASP A 73 -10.64 4.71 6.51
CA ASP A 73 -11.97 5.18 6.93
C ASP A 73 -11.89 6.36 7.92
N GLN A 74 -10.73 6.56 8.53
CA GLN A 74 -10.46 7.71 9.40
C GLN A 74 -10.21 9.01 8.60
N ASN A 75 -10.56 10.15 9.20
CA ASN A 75 -10.35 11.47 8.61
C ASN A 75 -9.65 12.44 9.60
N PRO A 76 -8.36 12.76 9.41
CA PRO A 76 -7.48 12.25 8.35
C PRO A 76 -7.12 10.77 8.55
N PRO A 77 -6.72 10.04 7.48
CA PRO A 77 -6.31 8.63 7.60
C PRO A 77 -5.18 8.45 8.63
N GLN A 78 -5.26 7.40 9.44
CA GLN A 78 -4.32 7.14 10.54
C GLN A 78 -3.59 5.83 10.38
N ILE A 79 -2.31 5.80 10.77
CA ILE A 79 -1.57 4.55 10.92
C ILE A 79 -2.08 3.87 12.19
N THR A 80 -2.74 2.73 12.04
CA THR A 80 -3.28 1.93 13.15
C THR A 80 -2.31 0.84 13.59
N GLU A 81 -1.50 0.34 12.66
CA GLU A 81 -0.46 -0.65 12.94
C GLU A 81 0.81 -0.34 12.16
N SER A 82 1.97 -0.66 12.73
CA SER A 82 3.25 -0.59 12.01
C SER A 82 4.30 -1.47 12.64
N THR A 83 5.41 -1.69 11.91
CA THR A 83 6.64 -2.27 12.46
C THR A 83 7.85 -1.40 12.12
N SER A 84 8.72 -1.20 13.11
CA SER A 84 10.03 -0.57 12.95
C SER A 84 11.13 -1.61 12.71
N LYS A 85 10.79 -2.83 12.28
CA LYS A 85 11.75 -3.88 11.94
C LYS A 85 11.34 -4.50 10.61
N GLU A 86 12.32 -4.82 9.78
CA GLU A 86 12.02 -5.63 8.59
C GLU A 86 11.50 -6.99 9.02
N MET A 87 10.36 -7.38 8.46
CA MET A 87 9.79 -8.70 8.68
C MET A 87 8.94 -9.13 7.50
N MET A 88 8.74 -10.44 7.40
CA MET A 88 7.86 -11.00 6.37
C MET A 88 6.41 -10.64 6.68
N TRP A 89 5.73 -10.03 5.70
CA TRP A 89 4.30 -9.79 5.80
C TRP A 89 3.53 -11.12 5.86
N GLY A 90 2.63 -11.27 6.84
CA GLY A 90 1.87 -12.50 7.07
C GLY A 90 2.50 -13.49 8.06
N ASP A 91 3.68 -13.17 8.64
CA ASP A 91 4.23 -13.93 9.77
C ASP A 91 3.34 -13.77 11.01
N GLU A 92 2.99 -14.89 11.65
CA GLU A 92 2.20 -14.95 12.89
C GLU A 92 2.85 -14.16 14.04
N ASN A 93 4.16 -13.91 13.97
CA ASN A 93 4.91 -13.09 14.91
C ASN A 93 4.88 -11.59 14.56
N TRP A 94 3.87 -11.11 13.84
CA TRP A 94 3.57 -9.69 13.60
C TRP A 94 3.52 -8.90 14.91
N ARG A 95 4.69 -8.47 15.37
CA ARG A 95 4.84 -7.62 16.54
C ARG A 95 4.79 -6.18 16.06
N THR A 96 3.71 -5.50 16.41
CA THR A 96 3.59 -4.08 16.14
C THR A 96 4.65 -3.32 16.92
N SER A 97 5.45 -2.55 16.20
CA SER A 97 6.40 -1.59 16.75
C SER A 97 6.27 -0.31 15.94
N PRO A 98 5.87 0.82 16.54
CA PRO A 98 5.61 2.04 15.77
C PRO A 98 6.78 2.41 14.87
N LEU A 99 6.53 2.80 13.62
CA LEU A 99 7.57 3.42 12.79
C LEU A 99 8.26 4.55 13.57
N ARG A 100 9.58 4.58 13.52
CA ARG A 100 10.42 5.54 14.24
C ARG A 100 11.24 6.34 13.24
N PHE A 101 10.72 7.50 12.89
CA PHE A 101 11.45 8.49 12.11
C PHE A 101 12.49 9.22 13.00
N PRO A 102 13.62 9.66 12.43
CA PRO A 102 13.97 9.57 11.01
C PRO A 102 14.55 8.22 10.57
N TYR A 103 14.38 7.89 9.29
CA TYR A 103 15.12 6.83 8.60
C TYR A 103 16.11 7.46 7.62
N THR A 104 17.30 6.89 7.49
CA THR A 104 18.36 7.46 6.64
C THR A 104 18.48 6.66 5.35
N VAL A 105 18.54 7.37 4.22
CA VAL A 105 18.79 6.77 2.91
C VAL A 105 19.93 7.50 2.19
N SER A 106 20.63 6.80 1.32
CA SER A 106 21.67 7.32 0.43
C SER A 106 21.54 6.66 -0.96
N ASP A 107 22.54 6.84 -1.81
CA ASP A 107 22.65 6.11 -3.08
C ASP A 107 22.99 4.62 -2.88
N LYS A 108 23.50 4.25 -1.71
CA LYS A 108 23.90 2.87 -1.34
C LYS A 108 22.98 2.24 -0.29
N GLU A 109 22.37 3.05 0.55
CA GLU A 109 21.46 2.62 1.61
C GLU A 109 20.03 2.98 1.23
N THR A 110 19.22 1.97 0.90
CA THR A 110 17.81 2.13 0.56
C THR A 110 16.92 1.66 1.71
N GLU A 111 15.76 2.28 1.87
CA GLU A 111 14.76 1.84 2.84
C GLU A 111 13.51 1.34 2.11
N SER A 112 13.02 0.16 2.48
CA SER A 112 11.79 -0.41 1.92
C SER A 112 10.65 -0.34 2.94
N LEU A 113 9.52 0.22 2.51
CA LEU A 113 8.30 0.39 3.29
C LEU A 113 7.13 -0.23 2.54
N LEU A 114 6.46 -1.18 3.18
CA LEU A 114 5.20 -1.75 2.73
C LEU A 114 4.04 -0.92 3.30
N LEU A 115 3.37 -0.17 2.45
CA LEU A 115 2.18 0.59 2.80
C LEU A 115 0.96 -0.30 2.58
N ILE A 116 0.17 -0.48 3.62
CA ILE A 116 -1.03 -1.31 3.59
C ILE A 116 -2.21 -0.39 3.87
N ALA A 117 -3.06 -0.15 2.89
CA ALA A 117 -4.23 0.68 3.08
C ALA A 117 -5.46 -0.19 3.28
N LYS A 118 -6.15 0.02 4.40
CA LYS A 118 -7.36 -0.71 4.78
C LYS A 118 -8.58 0.19 4.68
N THR A 119 -9.70 -0.33 4.18
CA THR A 119 -11.03 0.27 4.34
C THR A 119 -12.10 -0.81 4.39
N ASP A 120 -13.09 -0.61 5.26
CA ASP A 120 -14.27 -1.46 5.34
C ASP A 120 -15.50 -0.76 4.71
N ALA A 121 -15.48 0.58 4.56
CA ALA A 121 -16.68 1.37 4.26
C ALA A 121 -16.66 2.17 2.94
N CYS A 122 -15.50 2.55 2.41
CA CYS A 122 -15.41 3.39 1.22
C CYS A 122 -14.84 2.66 0.02
N GLU A 123 -15.24 3.09 -1.17
CA GLU A 123 -14.37 3.12 -2.35
C GLU A 123 -13.53 4.40 -2.23
N CYS A 124 -12.23 4.22 -1.98
CA CYS A 124 -11.30 5.27 -1.63
C CYS A 124 -10.19 5.41 -2.69
N ARG A 125 -9.94 6.67 -3.07
CA ARG A 125 -8.75 7.07 -3.82
C ARG A 125 -7.75 7.68 -2.88
N TRP A 126 -6.54 7.14 -2.82
CA TRP A 126 -5.56 7.56 -1.82
C TRP A 126 -4.13 7.68 -2.35
N LYS A 127 -3.31 8.48 -1.65
CA LYS A 127 -1.87 8.67 -1.88
C LYS A 127 -1.15 8.70 -0.54
N ALA A 128 0.15 8.39 -0.55
CA ALA A 128 1.04 8.65 0.58
C ALA A 128 1.97 9.82 0.27
N ARG A 129 2.40 10.53 1.32
CA ARG A 129 3.32 11.67 1.26
C ARG A 129 4.48 11.40 2.19
N LEU A 130 5.66 11.29 1.61
CA LEU A 130 6.90 11.03 2.33
C LEU A 130 7.62 12.36 2.59
N ARG A 131 7.79 12.72 3.86
CA ARG A 131 8.54 13.91 4.27
C ARG A 131 10.02 13.57 4.35
N TRP A 132 10.87 14.46 3.85
CA TRP A 132 12.31 14.26 3.86
C TRP A 132 13.08 15.57 4.07
N SER A 133 14.33 15.44 4.52
CA SER A 133 15.29 16.53 4.64
C SER A 133 16.70 16.03 4.35
N ASN A 134 17.50 16.82 3.62
CA ASN A 134 18.94 16.55 3.42
C ASN A 134 19.83 17.46 4.29
N GLY A 135 19.26 18.11 5.30
CA GLY A 135 19.94 19.06 6.18
C GLY A 135 19.99 20.50 5.65
N GLU A 136 19.98 20.69 4.33
CA GLU A 136 19.96 22.00 3.67
C GLU A 136 18.55 22.40 3.20
N THR A 137 17.81 21.41 2.70
CA THR A 137 16.46 21.53 2.14
C THR A 137 15.57 20.41 2.67
N ALA A 138 14.27 20.68 2.73
CA ALA A 138 13.25 19.71 3.07
C ALA A 138 12.14 19.69 2.02
N GLY A 139 11.46 18.56 1.89
CA GLY A 139 10.43 18.39 0.88
C GLY A 139 9.46 17.26 1.19
N VAL A 140 8.51 17.09 0.27
CA VAL A 140 7.51 16.03 0.30
C VAL A 140 7.53 15.32 -1.05
N SER A 141 7.76 14.02 -1.03
CA SER A 141 7.61 13.16 -2.20
C SER A 141 6.24 12.49 -2.15
N VAL A 142 5.49 12.55 -3.24
CA VAL A 142 4.19 11.87 -3.36
C VAL A 142 4.42 10.44 -3.84
N ILE A 143 3.79 9.49 -3.17
CA ILE A 143 3.77 8.08 -3.55
C ILE A 143 2.38 7.82 -4.11
N ASP A 144 2.35 7.51 -5.40
CA ASP A 144 1.15 7.22 -6.18
C ASP A 144 1.48 6.28 -7.36
N TYR A 145 0.48 5.88 -8.14
CA TYR A 145 0.68 5.03 -9.31
C TYR A 145 0.64 5.87 -10.59
N LYS A 146 1.82 6.17 -11.15
CA LYS A 146 1.97 6.96 -12.39
C LYS A 146 1.19 8.30 -12.36
N GLY A 147 1.20 9.00 -11.21
CA GLY A 147 0.47 10.25 -10.98
C GLY A 147 -0.98 10.08 -10.50
N LYS A 148 -1.52 8.87 -10.55
CA LYS A 148 -2.90 8.56 -10.13
C LYS A 148 -2.94 8.02 -8.69
N PRO A 149 -3.95 8.40 -7.90
CA PRO A 149 -4.14 7.81 -6.58
C PRO A 149 -4.42 6.29 -6.70
N PHE A 150 -3.94 5.54 -5.72
CA PHE A 150 -4.29 4.12 -5.57
C PHE A 150 -5.79 3.97 -5.33
N HIS A 151 -6.32 2.80 -5.68
CA HIS A 151 -7.75 2.49 -5.61
C HIS A 151 -8.00 1.31 -4.66
N THR A 152 -8.76 1.53 -3.58
CA THR A 152 -9.12 0.50 -2.59
C THR A 152 -10.59 0.62 -2.23
N SER A 153 -11.32 -0.49 -2.13
CA SER A 153 -12.72 -0.49 -1.73
C SER A 153 -12.97 -1.48 -0.60
N GLY A 154 -13.82 -1.13 0.36
CA GLY A 154 -14.39 -2.11 1.29
C GLY A 154 -15.24 -3.16 0.58
N SER A 155 -15.44 -4.31 1.23
CA SER A 155 -16.20 -5.45 0.70
C SER A 155 -17.70 -5.43 0.99
N ALA A 156 -18.19 -4.48 1.80
CA ALA A 156 -19.59 -4.48 2.26
C ALA A 156 -20.65 -4.45 1.13
N GLY A 157 -20.29 -3.98 -0.07
CA GLY A 157 -21.16 -3.94 -1.25
C GLY A 157 -21.07 -5.16 -2.17
N LEU A 158 -20.17 -6.10 -1.91
CA LEU A 158 -19.84 -7.21 -2.80
C LEU A 158 -20.72 -8.42 -2.52
N GLN A 159 -21.19 -9.07 -3.58
CA GLN A 159 -22.17 -10.17 -3.46
C GLN A 159 -21.55 -11.54 -3.75
N ASP A 160 -20.66 -11.59 -4.74
CA ASP A 160 -20.08 -12.83 -5.23
C ASP A 160 -18.56 -12.69 -5.38
N SER A 161 -17.85 -13.79 -5.16
CA SER A 161 -16.40 -13.88 -5.33
C SER A 161 -16.06 -14.93 -6.37
N TYR A 162 -15.12 -14.64 -7.26
CA TYR A 162 -14.71 -15.56 -8.32
C TYR A 162 -13.19 -15.70 -8.34
N ILE A 163 -12.73 -16.91 -8.63
CA ILE A 163 -11.32 -17.22 -8.87
C ILE A 163 -11.15 -17.75 -10.29
N TYR A 164 -10.08 -17.36 -10.95
CA TYR A 164 -9.77 -17.92 -12.27
C TYR A 164 -9.10 -19.29 -12.10
N ASN A 165 -9.72 -20.33 -12.65
CA ASN A 165 -9.17 -21.66 -12.68
C ASN A 165 -8.29 -21.83 -13.91
N ASP A 166 -6.98 -21.80 -13.72
CA ASP A 166 -6.02 -21.88 -14.82
C ASP A 166 -6.03 -23.20 -15.58
N THR A 167 -6.40 -24.30 -14.91
CA THR A 167 -6.47 -25.64 -15.49
C THR A 167 -7.71 -25.79 -16.37
N ALA A 168 -8.87 -25.35 -15.86
CA ALA A 168 -10.15 -25.42 -16.57
C ALA A 168 -10.39 -24.25 -17.53
N LYS A 169 -9.56 -23.19 -17.47
CA LYS A 169 -9.69 -21.95 -18.24
C LYS A 169 -11.08 -21.30 -18.09
N GLN A 170 -11.58 -21.25 -16.86
CA GLN A 170 -12.88 -20.68 -16.52
C GLN A 170 -12.85 -19.91 -15.19
N TRP A 171 -13.88 -19.10 -14.96
CA TRP A 171 -14.12 -18.48 -13.66
C TRP A 171 -14.97 -19.41 -12.80
N ASP A 172 -14.42 -19.81 -11.66
CA ASP A 172 -15.15 -20.57 -10.65
C ASP A 172 -15.62 -19.60 -9.56
N LYS A 173 -16.90 -19.71 -9.18
CA LYS A 173 -17.42 -18.98 -8.02
C LYS A 173 -16.83 -19.61 -6.74
N LEU A 174 -16.28 -18.77 -5.87
CA LEU A 174 -15.79 -19.15 -4.55
C LEU A 174 -16.93 -19.44 -3.58
#